data_AF-I3INT0-F1
#
_entry.id   AF-I3INT0-F1
#
_cell.length_a   1.000
_cell.length_b   1.000
_cell.length_c   1.000
_cell.angle_alpha   90.00
_cell.angle_beta   90.00
_cell.angle_gamma   90.00
#
_symmetry.space_group_name_H-M   'P 1'
#
loop_
_entity.id
_entity.type
_entity.pdbx_description
1 polymer ?
#
loop_
_entity_poly.entity_id
_entity_poly.type
_entity_poly.pdbx_seq_one_letter_code
_entity_poly.pdbx_strand_id
1 'polypeptide(L)' 'MSKDIENIKLAIQKKDISIERYSNQIKVFHDPKINALLEGILHNEIRHKAELEDHLSRLS' A
#
# COMPACT_ATOMS: atom_id res chain seq x y z
N MET A 1 3.00 -0.42 -24.60
CA MET A 1 3.51 -0.63 -23.23
C MET A 1 3.26 -2.09 -22.87
N SER A 2 4.16 -2.79 -22.17
CA SER A 2 3.87 -4.17 -21.76
C SER A 2 2.66 -4.17 -20.82
N LYS A 3 1.72 -5.09 -21.03
CA LYS A 3 0.52 -5.26 -20.19
C LYS A 3 0.89 -5.44 -18.70
N ASP A 4 2.06 -6.00 -18.44
CA ASP A 4 2.59 -6.20 -17.09
C ASP A 4 2.96 -4.87 -16.39
N ILE A 5 3.53 -3.92 -17.14
CA ILE A 5 3.87 -2.57 -16.63
C ILE A 5 2.59 -1.82 -16.23
N GLU A 6 1.53 -1.93 -17.04
CA GLU A 6 0.23 -1.33 -16.71
C GLU A 6 -0.41 -1.98 -15.48
N ASN A 7 -0.34 -3.30 -15.36
CA ASN A 7 -0.84 -4.03 -14.19
C ASN A 7 -0.09 -3.64 -12.90
N ILE A 8 1.23 -3.47 -12.96
CA ILE A 8 2.03 -3.04 -11.81
C ILE A 8 1.65 -1.60 -11.40
N LYS A 9 1.48 -0.69 -12.37
CA LYS A 9 1.01 0.68 -12.09
C LYS A 9 -0.37 0.70 -11.42
N LEU A 10 -1.31 -0.11 -11.91
CA LEU A 10 -2.63 -0.24 -11.29
C LEU A 10 -2.55 -0.83 -9.88
N ALA A 11 -1.64 -1.78 -9.64
CA ALA A 11 -1.42 -2.33 -8.31
C ALA A 11 -0.86 -1.27 -7.34
N ILE A 12 0.10 -0.45 -7.78
CA ILE A 12 0.64 0.67 -6.98
C ILE A 12 -0.47 1.67 -6.62
N GLN A 13 -1.33 2.04 -7.57
CA GLN A 13 -2.47 2.94 -7.29
C GLN A 13 -3.43 2.36 -6.24
N LYS A 14 -3.68 1.04 -6.27
CA LYS A 14 -4.49 0.38 -5.24
C LYS A 14 -3.80 0.39 -3.86
N LYS A 15 -2.47 0.29 -3.83
CA LYS A 15 -1.70 0.44 -2.58
C LYS A 15 -1.81 1.85 -2.01
N ASP A 16 -1.72 2.89 -2.83
CA ASP A 16 -1.91 4.27 -2.38
C ASP A 16 -3.26 4.50 -1.69
N ILE A 17 -4.35 4.03 -2.32
CA ILE A 17 -5.69 4.12 -1.74
C ILE A 17 -5.78 3.36 -0.42
N SER A 18 -5.16 2.18 -0.34
CA SER A 18 -5.17 1.36 0.88
C SER A 18 -4.39 2.01 2.01
N ILE A 19 -3.20 2.56 1.72
CA ILE A 19 -2.35 3.30 2.66
C ILE A 19 -3.11 4.50 3.22
N GLU A 20 -3.75 5.30 2.36
CA GLU A 20 -4.57 6.44 2.79
C GLU A 20 -5.71 6.00 3.70
N ARG A 21 -6.45 4.95 3.31
CA ARG A 21 -7.57 4.42 4.08
C ARG A 21 -7.14 3.97 5.47
N TYR A 22 -6.09 3.16 5.58
CA TYR A 22 -5.62 2.68 6.89
C TYR A 22 -5.06 3.83 7.74
N SER A 23 -4.34 4.77 7.13
CA SER A 23 -3.85 5.98 7.81
C SER A 23 -4.99 6.82 8.37
N ASN A 24 -6.11 6.94 7.65
CA ASN A 24 -7.30 7.65 8.13
C ASN A 24 -8.05 6.88 9.20
N GLN A 25 -8.14 5.56 9.09
CA GLN A 25 -8.79 4.70 10.09
C GLN A 25 -8.06 4.73 11.44
N ILE A 26 -6.73 4.66 11.46
CA ILE A 26 -5.92 4.71 12.68
C ILE A 26 -6.16 6.01 13.47
N LYS A 27 -6.41 7.13 12.78
CA LYS A 27 -6.72 8.43 13.43
C LYS A 27 -8.09 8.47 14.10
N VAL A 28 -9.01 7.60 13.68
CA VAL A 28 -10.41 7.59 14.13
C VAL A 28 -10.67 6.51 15.18
N PHE A 29 -10.01 5.36 15.06
CA PHE A 29 -10.14 4.28 16.02
C PHE A 29 -9.35 4.59 17.31
N HIS A 30 -9.98 4.34 18.45
CA HIS A 30 -9.40 4.59 19.79
C HIS A 30 -9.03 3.29 20.51
N ASP A 31 -9.40 2.13 19.97
CA ASP A 31 -9.04 0.83 20.54
C ASP A 31 -7.56 0.52 20.21
N PRO A 32 -6.69 0.35 21.22
CA PRO A 32 -5.27 0.10 20.99
C PRO A 32 -4.97 -1.20 20.23
N LYS A 33 -5.77 -2.25 20.40
CA LYS A 33 -5.57 -3.52 19.70
C LYS A 33 -5.94 -3.40 18.22
N ILE A 34 -7.02 -2.68 17.93
CA ILE A 34 -7.42 -2.39 16.56
C ILE A 34 -6.36 -1.52 15.89
N ASN A 35 -5.87 -0.47 16.55
CA ASN A 35 -4.83 0.39 15.99
C ASN A 35 -3.53 -0.36 15.72
N ALA A 36 -3.06 -1.20 16.66
CA ALA A 36 -1.86 -2.01 16.43
C ALA A 36 -2.00 -2.94 15.21
N LEU A 37 -3.18 -3.53 15.01
CA LEU A 37 -3.46 -4.34 13.82
C LEU A 37 -3.43 -3.48 12.54
N LEU A 38 -4.09 -2.32 12.55
CA LEU A 38 -4.15 -1.44 11.38
C LEU A 38 -2.79 -0.84 11.04
N GLU A 39 -1.96 -0.51 12.03
CA GLU A 39 -0.58 -0.08 11.85
C GLU A 39 0.27 -1.19 11.21
N GLY A 40 0.10 -2.44 11.65
CA GLY A 40 0.76 -3.59 11.03
C GLY A 40 0.34 -3.78 9.57
N ILE A 41 -0.96 -3.62 9.26
CA ILE A 41 -1.46 -3.68 7.88
C ILE A 41 -0.91 -2.51 7.05
N LEU A 42 -0.95 -1.28 7.58
CA LEU A 42 -0.42 -0.08 6.92
C LEU A 42 1.06 -0.26 6.56
N HIS A 43 1.87 -0.76 7.49
CA HIS A 43 3.28 -1.01 7.23
C HIS A 43 3.49 -2.04 6.11
N ASN A 44 2.70 -3.12 6.09
CA ASN A 44 2.76 -4.09 4.98
C ASN A 44 2.34 -3.47 3.65
N GLU A 45 1.31 -2.62 3.62
CA GLU A 45 0.90 -1.94 2.39
C GLU A 45 1.99 -0.99 1.84
N ILE A 46 2.66 -0.25 2.72
CA ILE A 46 3.81 0.59 2.36
C ILE A 46 4.95 -0.26 1.80
N ARG A 47 5.30 -1.37 2.47
CA ARG A 47 6.36 -2.28 1.99
C ARG A 47 6.03 -2.86 0.62
N HIS A 48 4.81 -3.39 0.44
CA HIS A 48 4.38 -3.96 -0.83
C HIS A 48 4.35 -2.92 -1.96
N LYS A 49 4.01 -1.67 -1.65
CA LYS A 49 4.10 -0.57 -2.63
C LYS A 49 5.54 -0.36 -3.08
N ALA A 50 6.48 -0.26 -2.14
CA ALA A 50 7.91 -0.07 -2.44
C ALA A 50 8.47 -1.23 -3.29
N GLU A 51 8.08 -2.47 -3.00
CA GLU A 51 8.45 -3.65 -3.79
C GLU A 51 7.92 -3.57 -5.23
N LEU A 52 6.70 -3.08 -5.44
CA LEU A 52 6.13 -2.90 -6.77
C LEU A 52 6.80 -1.75 -7.54
N GLU A 53 7.14 -0.65 -6.86
CA GLU A 53 7.86 0.48 -7.45
C GLU A 53 9.29 0.08 -7.86
N ASP A 54 10.00 -0.68 -7.04
CA ASP A 54 11.30 -1.25 -7.38
C ASP A 54 11.20 -2.18 -8.59
N HIS A 55 10.24 -3.10 -8.62
CA HIS A 55 10.01 -3.94 -9.80
C HIS A 55 9.70 -3.13 -11.07
N LEU A 56 8.86 -2.09 -10.97
CA LEU A 56 8.53 -1.22 -12.09
C LEU A 56 9.77 -0.49 -12.61
N SER A 57 10.65 -0.03 -11.71
CA SER A 57 11.88 0.68 -12.07
C SER A 57 12.87 -0.20 -12.85
N ARG A 58 12.92 -1.51 -12.52
CA ARG A 58 13.78 -2.49 -13.21
C ARG A 58 13.24 -2.91 -14.59
N LEU A 59 11.95 -2.69 -14.83
CA LEU A 59 11.26 -3.04 -16.07
C LEU A 59 11.08 -1.86 -17.04
N SER A 60 11.41 -0.63 -16.59
CA SER A 60 11.29 0.61 -17.37
C SER A 60 12.61 0.94 -18.07
#